data_AF-A0A1H4PL10-F1
#
_entry.id   AF-A0A1H4PL10-F1
#
_cell.length_a   1.000
_cell.length_b   1.000
_cell.length_c   1.000
_cell.angle_alpha   90.00
_cell.angle_beta   90.00
_cell.angle_gamma   90.00
#
_symmetry.space_group_name_H-M   'P 1'
#
loop_
_entity.id
_entity.type
_entity.pdbx_description
1 polymer ?
#
loop_
_entity_poly.entity_id
_entity_poly.type
_entity_poly.pdbx_seq_one_letter_code
_entity_poly.pdbx_strand_id
1 'polypeptide(L)'
;MTTQHLEQPPFDVSFDLDGKRVVYLDCRNALFCSLDIFAAMVGVTQDTVKSWVQAGTVPSVKIGRPRLVNLAAIRSDLAKGKTIFAQGDYSDE
;
A
#
# COMPACT_ATOMS: atom_id res chain seq x y z
N MET A 1 -33.30 -10.94 -1.02
CA MET A 1 -32.05 -10.39 -0.46
C MET A 1 -32.18 -8.88 -0.50
N THR A 2 -32.37 -8.23 0.65
CA THR A 2 -32.57 -6.78 0.75
C THR A 2 -31.22 -6.08 0.63
N THR A 3 -31.02 -5.28 -0.42
CA THR A 3 -29.82 -4.45 -0.57
C THR A 3 -29.84 -3.38 0.52
N GLN A 4 -29.03 -3.53 1.56
CA GLN A 4 -28.81 -2.48 2.54
C GLN A 4 -28.09 -1.32 1.84
N HIS A 5 -28.78 -0.19 1.72
CA HIS A 5 -28.20 1.06 1.27
C HIS A 5 -27.32 1.61 2.41
N LEU A 6 -26.01 1.38 2.33
CA LEU A 6 -25.05 2.01 3.23
C LEU A 6 -25.01 3.50 2.89
N GLU A 7 -25.19 4.37 3.88
CA GLU A 7 -25.18 5.84 3.69
C GLU A 7 -23.86 6.35 3.12
N GLN A 8 -22.75 5.64 3.38
CA GLN A 8 -21.45 5.92 2.81
C GLN A 8 -20.81 4.63 2.30
N PRO A 9 -20.24 4.63 1.08
CA PRO A 9 -19.56 3.48 0.53
C PRO A 9 -18.31 3.15 1.37
N PRO A 10 -17.93 1.87 1.52
CA PRO A 10 -16.75 1.46 2.30
C PRO A 10 -15.41 1.87 1.64
N PHE A 11 -15.46 2.59 0.52
CA PHE A 11 -14.35 3.12 -0.24
C PHE A 11 -14.72 4.52 -0.74
N ASP A 12 -13.74 5.40 -0.88
CA ASP A 12 -13.97 6.73 -1.43
C ASP A 12 -14.44 6.61 -2.89
N VAL A 13 -15.69 6.98 -3.11
CA VAL A 13 -16.29 7.08 -4.44
C VAL A 13 -16.16 8.52 -4.90
N SER A 14 -15.55 8.70 -6.05
CA SER A 14 -15.51 9.99 -6.72
C SER A 14 -15.99 9.82 -8.18
N PHE A 15 -16.00 10.90 -8.91
CA PHE A 15 -16.33 10.91 -10.34
C PHE A 15 -15.09 11.34 -11.12
N ASP A 16 -14.84 10.69 -12.27
CA ASP A 16 -13.84 11.18 -13.22
C ASP A 16 -14.33 12.46 -13.93
N LEU A 17 -13.48 13.00 -14.82
CA LEU A 17 -13.81 14.19 -15.60
C LEU A 17 -15.02 13.99 -16.54
N ASP A 18 -15.36 12.75 -16.86
CA ASP A 18 -16.51 12.37 -17.69
C ASP A 18 -17.78 12.10 -16.85
N GLY A 19 -17.72 12.29 -15.53
CA GLY A 19 -18.83 12.05 -14.61
C GLY A 19 -19.13 10.57 -14.39
N LYS A 20 -18.23 9.65 -14.78
CA LYS A 20 -18.39 8.22 -14.46
C LYS A 20 -18.02 8.00 -13.01
N ARG A 21 -18.80 7.17 -12.33
CA ARG A 21 -18.50 6.74 -10.97
C ARG A 21 -17.20 5.94 -10.98
N VAL A 22 -16.17 6.45 -10.32
CA VAL A 22 -14.89 5.77 -10.18
C VAL A 22 -14.66 5.42 -8.72
N VAL A 23 -14.26 4.19 -8.47
CA VAL A 23 -13.72 3.79 -7.18
C VAL A 23 -12.25 4.18 -7.17
N TYR A 24 -11.91 5.22 -6.43
CA TYR A 24 -10.50 5.48 -6.16
C TYR A 24 -10.07 4.43 -5.13
N LEU A 25 -9.26 3.47 -5.57
CA LEU A 25 -8.35 2.82 -4.63
C LEU A 25 -7.36 3.90 -4.20
N ASP A 26 -7.75 4.70 -3.20
CA ASP A 26 -6.85 5.65 -2.59
C ASP A 26 -5.68 4.84 -2.01
N CYS A 27 -4.47 5.13 -2.47
CA CYS A 27 -3.26 4.54 -1.91
C CYS A 27 -3.17 4.81 -0.40
N ARG A 28 -3.84 5.86 0.11
CA ARG A 28 -4.01 6.14 1.54
C ARG A 28 -4.77 5.06 2.29
N ASN A 29 -5.60 4.24 1.62
CA ASN A 29 -6.35 3.16 2.25
C ASN A 29 -6.06 1.75 1.72
N ALA A 30 -5.18 1.62 0.72
CA ALA A 30 -4.72 0.32 0.25
C ALA A 30 -3.88 -0.39 1.33
N LEU A 31 -4.09 -1.70 1.50
CA LEU A 31 -3.28 -2.54 2.39
C LEU A 31 -1.92 -2.88 1.76
N PHE A 32 -1.90 -3.06 0.45
CA PHE A 32 -0.74 -3.50 -0.31
C PHE A 32 -0.61 -2.73 -1.62
N CYS A 33 0.61 -2.65 -2.15
CA CYS A 33 0.86 -2.20 -3.52
C CYS A 33 2.02 -2.98 -4.17
N SER A 34 2.12 -2.93 -5.50
CA SER A 34 3.27 -3.51 -6.19
C SER A 34 4.54 -2.70 -5.93
N LEU A 35 5.70 -3.31 -6.17
CA LEU A 35 6.99 -2.64 -6.01
C LEU A 35 7.11 -1.40 -6.93
N ASP A 36 6.55 -1.45 -8.13
CA ASP A 36 6.55 -0.32 -9.08
C ASP A 36 5.74 0.87 -8.58
N ILE A 37 4.56 0.60 -8.03
CA ILE A 37 3.70 1.64 -7.48
C ILE A 37 4.36 2.25 -6.25
N PHE A 38 4.97 1.45 -5.38
CA PHE A 38 5.72 1.97 -4.24
C PHE A 38 6.92 2.82 -4.68
N ALA A 39 7.67 2.37 -5.68
CA ALA A 39 8.78 3.12 -6.25
C ALA A 39 8.32 4.49 -6.78
N ALA A 40 7.20 4.52 -7.52
CA ALA A 40 6.61 5.75 -8.03
C ALA A 40 6.13 6.68 -6.90
N MET A 41 5.55 6.14 -5.82
CA MET A 41 5.11 6.94 -4.66
C MET A 41 6.26 7.62 -3.92
N VAL A 42 7.42 6.95 -3.82
CA VAL A 42 8.58 7.45 -3.06
C VAL A 42 9.58 8.18 -3.96
N GLY A 43 9.44 8.10 -5.29
CA GLY A 43 10.33 8.76 -6.25
C GLY A 43 11.67 8.04 -6.44
N VAL A 44 11.68 6.71 -6.37
CA VAL A 44 12.87 5.86 -6.54
C VAL A 44 12.66 4.83 -7.65
N THR A 45 13.67 4.03 -7.97
CA THR A 45 13.53 2.94 -8.95
C THR A 45 12.94 1.68 -8.30
N GLN A 46 12.32 0.82 -9.12
CA GLN A 46 11.82 -0.48 -8.67
C GLN A 46 12.94 -1.33 -8.05
N ASP A 47 14.15 -1.29 -8.60
CA ASP A 47 15.28 -2.09 -8.11
C ASP A 47 15.76 -1.63 -6.73
N THR A 48 15.71 -0.33 -6.44
CA THR A 48 15.95 0.18 -5.09
C THR A 48 14.94 -0.40 -4.10
N VAL A 49 13.65 -0.42 -4.46
CA VAL A 49 12.60 -1.01 -3.60
C VAL A 49 12.81 -2.52 -3.42
N LYS A 50 13.19 -3.25 -4.49
CA LYS A 50 13.53 -4.68 -4.38
C LYS A 50 14.67 -4.89 -3.38
N SER A 51 15.71 -4.06 -3.43
CA SER A 51 16.83 -4.14 -2.49
C SER A 51 16.38 -3.90 -1.05
N TRP A 52 15.51 -2.92 -0.81
CA TRP A 52 14.96 -2.66 0.54
C TRP A 52 14.10 -3.80 1.05
N VAL A 53 13.30 -4.40 0.18
CA VAL A 53 12.48 -5.57 0.51
C VAL A 53 13.37 -6.78 0.84
N GLN A 54 14.43 -7.02 0.06
CA GLN A 54 15.38 -8.10 0.33
C GLN A 54 16.17 -7.89 1.62
N ALA A 55 16.50 -6.64 1.95
CA ALA A 55 17.18 -6.27 3.17
C ALA A 55 16.25 -6.19 4.40
N GLY A 56 14.95 -6.46 4.25
CA GLY A 56 13.98 -6.30 5.33
C GLY A 56 13.87 -4.86 5.84
N THR A 57 14.16 -3.86 4.99
CA THR A 57 13.98 -2.42 5.29
C THR A 57 12.56 -1.96 5.04
N VAL A 58 11.88 -2.55 4.05
CA VAL A 58 10.48 -2.25 3.71
C VAL A 58 9.65 -3.50 3.93
N PRO A 59 8.54 -3.42 4.69
CA PRO A 59 7.71 -4.59 4.97
C PRO A 59 7.05 -5.08 3.69
N SER A 60 7.03 -6.39 3.49
CA SER A 60 6.49 -6.97 2.27
C SER A 60 5.89 -8.34 2.53
N VAL A 61 4.90 -8.70 1.71
CA VAL A 61 4.24 -10.01 1.79
C VAL A 61 4.29 -10.70 0.44
N LYS A 62 4.52 -12.01 0.44
CA LYS A 62 4.42 -12.84 -0.74
C LYS A 62 2.99 -13.38 -0.87
N ILE A 63 2.27 -12.91 -1.88
CA ILE A 63 0.89 -13.36 -2.15
C ILE A 63 0.91 -14.15 -3.46
N GLY A 64 0.94 -15.48 -3.34
CA GLY A 64 1.12 -16.37 -4.49
C GLY A 64 2.50 -16.19 -5.14
N ARG A 65 2.53 -15.71 -6.39
CA ARG A 65 3.78 -15.43 -7.12
C ARG A 65 4.37 -14.04 -6.83
N PRO A 66 3.63 -12.92 -6.91
CA PRO A 66 4.20 -11.61 -6.67
C PRO A 66 4.51 -11.36 -5.18
N ARG A 67 5.52 -10.51 -4.95
CA ARG A 67 5.76 -9.89 -3.64
C ARG A 67 5.26 -8.44 -3.69
N LEU A 68 4.47 -8.07 -2.69
CA LEU A 68 3.84 -6.76 -2.57
C LEU A 68 4.40 -6.04 -1.35
N VAL A 69 4.46 -4.70 -1.41
CA VAL A 69 4.78 -3.87 -0.24
C VAL A 69 3.56 -3.82 0.68
N ASN A 70 3.78 -4.01 1.98
CA ASN A 70 2.75 -3.92 3.01
C ASN A 70 2.60 -2.49 3.50
N LEU A 71 1.69 -1.73 2.85
CA LEU A 71 1.40 -0.35 3.19
C LEU A 71 0.74 -0.22 4.57
N ALA A 72 -0.04 -1.21 4.98
CA ALA A 72 -0.69 -1.22 6.29
C ALA A 72 0.35 -1.24 7.43
N ALA A 73 1.40 -2.05 7.29
CA ALA A 73 2.50 -2.10 8.25
C ALA A 73 3.25 -0.76 8.33
N ILE A 74 3.61 -0.18 7.17
CA ILE A 74 4.25 1.15 7.11
C ILE A 74 3.39 2.20 7.81
N ARG A 75 2.08 2.25 7.52
CA ARG A 75 1.15 3.19 8.16
C ARG A 75 1.08 2.98 9.67
N SER A 76 1.04 1.74 10.14
CA SER A 76 1.02 1.42 11.57
C SER A 76 2.29 1.92 12.26
N ASP A 77 3.46 1.71 11.65
CA ASP A 77 4.73 2.13 12.22
C ASP A 77 4.91 3.64 12.21
N LEU A 78 4.50 4.32 11.14
CA LEU A 78 4.44 5.78 11.09
C LEU A 78 3.50 6.33 12.17
N ALA A 79 2.33 5.71 12.38
CA ALA A 79 1.38 6.11 13.41
C ALA A 79 1.92 5.92 14.84
N LYS A 80 2.81 4.94 15.04
CA LYS A 80 3.58 4.75 16.29
C LYS A 80 4.73 5.75 16.46
N GLY A 81 4.98 6.60 15.46
CA GLY A 81 6.05 7.60 15.49
C GLY A 81 7.39 7.08 14.96
N LYS A 82 7.45 5.94 14.27
CA LYS A 82 8.66 5.48 13.61
C LYS A 82 9.01 6.44 12.48
N THR A 83 10.23 6.97 12.50
CA THR A 83 10.73 7.94 11.50
C THR A 83 11.82 7.37 10.61
N ILE A 84 12.42 6.23 10.99
CA ILE A 84 13.52 5.58 10.29
C ILE A 84 13.15 4.11 10.09
N PHE A 85 13.29 3.63 8.86
CA PHE A 85 13.17 2.24 8.49
C PHE A 85 14.57 1.73 8.14
N ALA A 86 15.08 0.77 8.92
CA ALA A 86 16.44 0.27 8.81
C ALA A 86 16.46 -1.15 8.24
N GLN A 87 17.59 -1.54 7.66
CA GLN A 87 17.85 -2.93 7.31
C GLN A 87 17.69 -3.82 8.54
N GLY A 88 16.99 -4.94 8.38
CA GLY A 88 16.70 -5.84 9.49
C GLY A 88 15.28 -5.75 10.03
N ASP A 89 14.64 -4.58 9.95
CA ASP A 89 13.37 -4.27 10.62
C ASP A 89 12.22 -5.26 10.33
N TYR A 90 12.23 -5.90 9.17
CA TYR A 90 11.21 -6.84 8.70
C TYR A 90 11.83 -8.17 8.21
N SER A 91 12.92 -8.61 8.82
CA SER A 91 13.60 -9.86 8.42
C SER A 91 12.99 -11.12 9.05
N ASP A 92 12.12 -10.96 10.05
CA ASP A 92 11.50 -12.03 10.83
C ASP A 92 10.12 -12.49 10.27
N GLU A 93 9.75 -12.04 9.06
CA GLU A 93 8.53 -12.45 8.33
C GLU A 93 8.83 -13.25 7.05
#